data_AF-A0A7W0X7F2-F1
#
_entry.id   AF-A0A7W0X7F2-F1
#
_cell.length_a   1.000
_cell.length_b   1.000
_cell.length_c   1.000
_cell.angle_alpha   90.00
_cell.angle_beta   90.00
_cell.angle_gamma   90.00
#
_symmetry.space_group_name_H-M   'P 1'
#
loop_
_entity.id
_entity.type
_entity.pdbx_description
1 polymer ?
#
loop_
_entity_poly.entity_id
_entity_poly.type
_entity_poly.pdbx_seq_one_letter_code
_entity_poly.pdbx_strand_id
1 'polypeptide(L)'
;MSYLRDPYRHDHSLGCSCGRHRNQQEHNFRASVVDERVRTDPERLSARVVETALLKALFPRDETRRRFLRAVGSTTAAAVIAEFLPLGALTAMAQDKKSLEKKELKVGFIPITCATPLIMADPLNFYKNEGLDVALVKTAGWALIRDKMLNKEYDAAHMLAPMPIAISMGIGSVAEPMNVA
;
A
#
# COMPACT_ATOMS: atom_id res chain seq x y z
N MET A 1 5.08 1.93 -2.57
CA MET A 1 4.57 3.08 -3.37
C MET A 1 3.07 3.21 -3.13
N SER A 2 2.59 4.38 -2.69
CA SER A 2 1.18 4.58 -2.32
C SER A 2 0.22 4.36 -3.50
N TYR A 3 -0.81 3.53 -3.29
CA TYR A 3 -1.92 3.30 -4.23
C TYR A 3 -2.85 4.51 -4.39
N LEU A 4 -2.65 5.56 -3.58
CA LEU A 4 -3.43 6.80 -3.60
C LEU A 4 -2.82 7.89 -4.49
N ARG A 5 -1.74 7.58 -5.21
CA ARG A 5 -1.05 8.53 -6.10
C ARG A 5 -1.68 8.49 -7.50
N ASP A 6 -1.84 9.68 -8.10
CA ASP A 6 -2.33 9.82 -9.48
C ASP A 6 -1.43 9.01 -10.46
N PRO A 7 -1.99 8.02 -11.16
CA PRO A 7 -1.20 7.08 -11.95
C PRO A 7 -0.83 7.63 -13.34
N TYR A 8 -1.43 8.75 -13.78
CA TYR A 8 -1.13 9.40 -15.06
C TYR A 8 -0.02 10.47 -14.94
N ARG A 9 0.47 10.73 -13.73
CA ARG A 9 1.47 11.76 -13.47
C ARG A 9 2.88 11.28 -13.85
N HIS A 10 3.46 11.91 -14.87
CA HIS A 10 4.77 11.54 -15.42
C HIS A 10 5.94 12.39 -14.89
N ASP A 11 5.64 13.45 -14.15
CA ASP A 11 6.61 14.35 -13.52
C ASP A 11 6.79 14.04 -12.01
N HIS A 12 8.04 14.02 -11.59
CA HIS A 12 8.40 14.08 -10.17
C HIS A 12 9.39 15.23 -10.02
N SER A 13 8.91 16.37 -9.53
CA SER A 13 9.81 17.42 -9.06
C SER A 13 10.18 17.12 -7.61
N LEU A 14 11.46 17.24 -7.28
CA LEU A 14 12.01 17.03 -5.92
C LEU A 14 11.66 18.18 -4.95
N GLY A 15 10.66 19.00 -5.25
CA GLY A 15 10.35 20.22 -4.48
C GLY A 15 9.59 19.99 -3.17
N CYS A 16 8.80 18.92 -3.09
CA CYS A 16 7.99 18.57 -1.91
C CYS A 16 7.99 17.05 -1.72
N SER A 17 7.92 16.57 -0.47
CA SER A 17 7.90 15.14 -0.14
C SER A 17 6.75 14.36 -0.83
N CYS A 18 5.66 15.04 -1.19
CA CYS A 18 4.56 14.44 -1.95
C CYS A 18 4.78 14.41 -3.48
N GLY A 19 5.80 15.10 -3.99
CA GLY A 19 6.17 15.22 -5.41
C GLY A 19 5.21 16.02 -6.30
N ARG A 20 4.20 16.70 -5.72
CA ARG A 20 3.12 17.40 -6.44
C ARG A 20 3.21 18.93 -6.40
N HIS A 21 4.15 19.48 -5.65
CA HIS A 21 4.28 20.91 -5.40
C HIS A 21 5.72 21.36 -5.54
N ARG A 22 5.92 22.63 -5.86
CA ARG A 22 7.25 23.22 -6.06
C ARG A 22 8.03 23.31 -4.75
N ASN A 23 7.35 23.48 -3.62
CA ASN A 23 7.94 23.48 -2.29
C ASN A 23 6.95 22.97 -1.23
N GLN A 24 7.44 22.73 -0.01
CA GLN A 24 6.61 22.25 1.11
C GLN A 24 5.55 23.28 1.55
N GLN A 25 5.77 24.58 1.34
CA GLN A 25 4.82 25.62 1.73
C GLN A 25 3.57 25.62 0.83
N GLU A 26 3.76 25.48 -0.49
CA GLU A 26 2.68 25.31 -1.46
C GLU A 26 1.89 24.02 -1.21
N HIS A 27 2.59 22.95 -0.80
CA HIS A 27 1.93 21.72 -0.37
C HIS A 27 1.05 21.96 0.85
N ASN A 28 1.54 22.62 1.90
CA ASN A 28 0.75 22.85 3.10
C ASN A 28 -0.51 23.68 2.79
N PHE A 29 -0.40 24.67 1.88
CA PHE A 29 -1.51 25.49 1.41
C PHE A 29 -2.52 24.73 0.55
N ARG A 30 -2.07 23.84 -0.35
CA ARG A 30 -2.97 23.01 -1.15
C ARG A 30 -3.52 21.83 -0.35
N ALA A 31 -2.76 21.26 0.57
CA ALA A 31 -3.19 20.21 1.47
C ALA A 31 -4.36 20.70 2.32
N SER A 32 -4.33 21.94 2.84
CA SER A 32 -5.48 22.52 3.55
C SER A 32 -6.74 22.70 2.68
N VAL A 33 -6.62 22.73 1.35
CA VAL A 33 -7.76 22.86 0.41
C VAL A 33 -8.19 21.50 -0.16
N VAL A 34 -7.25 20.56 -0.31
CA VAL A 34 -7.45 19.22 -0.89
C VAL A 34 -7.91 18.21 0.18
N ASP A 35 -7.46 18.33 1.43
CA ASP A 35 -7.88 17.46 2.55
C ASP A 35 -9.39 17.54 2.80
N GLU A 36 -10.01 18.70 2.53
CA GLU A 36 -11.46 18.91 2.66
C GLU A 36 -12.28 18.33 1.48
N ARG A 37 -11.69 18.25 0.27
CA ARG A 37 -12.33 17.66 -0.92
C ARG A 37 -12.08 16.16 -1.10
N VAL A 38 -10.99 15.63 -0.54
CA VAL A 38 -10.63 14.20 -0.60
C VAL A 38 -11.33 13.38 0.48
N ARG A 39 -11.66 13.99 1.64
CA ARG A 39 -12.50 13.35 2.67
C ARG A 39 -13.96 13.16 2.26
N THR A 40 -14.44 13.89 1.25
CA THR A 40 -15.87 14.00 0.94
C THR A 40 -16.36 13.11 -0.22
N ASP A 41 -15.48 12.33 -0.89
CA ASP A 41 -15.85 11.57 -2.09
C ASP A 41 -15.16 10.18 -2.20
N PRO A 42 -15.70 9.14 -1.53
CA PRO A 42 -15.16 7.77 -1.54
C PRO A 42 -15.09 7.12 -2.93
N GLU A 43 -15.98 7.50 -3.84
CA GLU A 43 -16.07 6.92 -5.19
C GLU A 43 -14.86 7.32 -6.06
N ARG A 44 -14.34 8.55 -5.87
CA ARG A 44 -13.11 8.97 -6.56
C ARG A 44 -11.86 8.28 -6.05
N LEU A 45 -11.84 7.81 -4.81
CA LEU A 45 -10.72 7.05 -4.25
C LEU A 45 -10.70 5.63 -4.80
N SER A 46 -11.87 4.95 -4.86
CA SER A 46 -11.97 3.62 -5.46
C SER A 46 -11.60 3.63 -6.95
N ALA A 47 -12.07 4.63 -7.70
CA ALA A 47 -11.73 4.80 -9.12
C ALA A 47 -10.21 4.89 -9.34
N ARG A 48 -9.50 5.67 -8.51
CA ARG A 48 -8.03 5.81 -8.60
C ARG A 48 -7.28 4.51 -8.34
N VAL A 49 -7.76 3.70 -7.40
CA VAL A 49 -7.15 2.41 -7.08
C VAL A 49 -7.28 1.46 -8.27
N VAL A 50 -8.47 1.42 -8.89
CA VAL A 50 -8.74 0.61 -10.09
C VAL A 50 -7.88 1.06 -11.26
N GLU A 51 -7.83 2.37 -11.56
CA GLU A 51 -6.97 2.93 -12.61
C GLU A 51 -5.50 2.61 -12.40
N THR A 52 -5.01 2.70 -11.15
CA THR A 52 -3.62 2.39 -10.80
C THR A 52 -3.31 0.91 -10.99
N ALA A 53 -4.23 0.02 -10.58
CA ALA A 53 -4.09 -1.42 -10.78
C ALA A 53 -4.05 -1.77 -12.27
N LEU A 54 -4.94 -1.16 -13.06
CA LEU A 54 -5.01 -1.35 -14.51
C LEU A 54 -3.73 -0.86 -15.21
N LEU A 55 -3.24 0.33 -14.90
CA LEU A 55 -2.01 0.86 -15.47
C LEU A 55 -0.79 0.01 -15.13
N LYS A 56 -0.75 -0.60 -13.94
CA LYS A 56 0.29 -1.56 -13.57
C LYS A 56 0.14 -2.89 -14.32
N ALA A 57 -1.08 -3.32 -14.62
CA ALA A 57 -1.32 -4.52 -15.42
C ALA A 57 -0.91 -4.33 -16.88
N LEU A 58 -1.29 -3.21 -17.51
CA LEU A 58 -0.92 -2.88 -18.89
C LEU A 58 0.57 -2.55 -19.05
N PHE A 59 1.16 -1.90 -18.04
CA PHE A 59 2.58 -1.53 -18.02
C PHE A 59 3.25 -1.99 -16.72
N PRO A 60 3.65 -3.28 -16.63
CA PRO A 60 4.23 -3.86 -15.41
C PRO A 60 5.55 -3.21 -15.00
N ARG A 61 6.32 -2.73 -15.99
CA ARG A 61 7.58 -2.03 -15.73
C ARG A 61 7.34 -0.53 -15.58
N ASP A 62 7.78 0.02 -14.46
CA ASP A 62 7.64 1.44 -14.17
C ASP A 62 8.33 2.35 -15.19
N GLU A 63 9.46 1.90 -15.76
CA GLU A 63 10.21 2.66 -16.75
C GLU A 63 9.45 2.84 -18.06
N THR A 64 8.82 1.77 -18.57
CA THR A 64 8.02 1.83 -19.80
C THR A 64 6.76 2.65 -19.58
N ARG A 65 6.10 2.51 -18.43
CA ARG A 65 4.95 3.33 -18.04
C ARG A 65 5.30 4.82 -18.03
N ARG A 66 6.42 5.19 -17.41
CA ARG A 66 6.90 6.59 -17.37
C ARG A 66 7.26 7.12 -18.77
N ARG A 67 7.93 6.32 -19.60
CA ARG A 67 8.28 6.72 -20.97
C ARG A 67 7.03 6.92 -21.84
N PHE A 68 6.06 6.01 -21.75
CA PHE A 68 4.79 6.10 -22.45
C PHE A 68 4.01 7.36 -22.04
N LEU A 69 3.85 7.61 -20.74
CA LEU A 69 3.14 8.80 -20.25
C LEU A 69 3.85 10.10 -20.62
N ARG A 70 5.18 10.11 -20.73
CA ARG A 70 5.95 11.26 -21.24
C ARG A 70 5.78 11.47 -22.74
N ALA A 71 5.66 10.39 -23.51
CA ALA A 71 5.53 10.45 -24.97
C ALA A 71 4.12 10.84 -25.42
N VAL A 72 3.09 10.30 -24.75
CA VAL A 72 1.68 10.42 -25.17
C VAL A 72 0.93 11.50 -24.39
N GLY A 73 1.42 11.87 -23.21
CA GLY A 73 0.75 12.79 -22.31
C GLY A 73 -0.31 12.09 -21.43
N SER A 74 -0.50 12.60 -20.23
CA SER A 74 -1.37 12.01 -19.19
C SER A 74 -2.84 11.97 -19.59
N THR A 75 -3.34 13.03 -20.23
CA THR A 75 -4.73 13.17 -20.65
C THR A 75 -5.09 12.23 -21.79
N THR A 76 -4.20 12.13 -22.78
CA THR A 76 -4.37 11.25 -23.94
C THR A 76 -4.31 9.78 -23.52
N ALA A 77 -3.37 9.43 -22.63
CA ALA A 77 -3.28 8.07 -22.09
C ALA A 77 -4.56 7.65 -21.34
N ALA A 78 -5.15 8.55 -20.55
CA ALA A 78 -6.41 8.29 -19.86
C ALA A 78 -7.59 8.09 -20.83
N ALA A 79 -7.67 8.90 -21.89
CA ALA A 79 -8.73 8.79 -22.90
C ALA A 79 -8.70 7.46 -23.66
N VAL A 80 -7.51 7.03 -24.10
CA VAL A 80 -7.33 5.74 -24.80
C VAL A 80 -7.70 4.57 -23.89
N ILE A 81 -7.27 4.59 -22.62
CA ILE A 81 -7.59 3.50 -21.68
C ILE A 81 -9.09 3.43 -21.40
N ALA A 82 -9.77 4.57 -21.32
CA ALA A 82 -11.22 4.63 -21.11
C ALA A 82 -12.02 4.09 -22.31
N GLU A 83 -11.46 4.14 -23.53
CA GLU A 83 -12.12 3.67 -24.75
C GLU A 83 -12.11 2.14 -24.85
N PHE A 84 -11.04 1.49 -24.38
CA PHE A 84 -10.88 0.03 -24.47
C PHE A 84 -11.29 -0.72 -23.20
N LEU A 85 -11.54 -0.03 -22.09
CA LEU A 85 -11.96 -0.65 -20.84
C LEU A 85 -13.15 0.08 -20.21
N PRO A 86 -14.24 -0.63 -19.87
CA PRO A 86 -15.38 -0.05 -19.16
C PRO A 86 -15.03 0.21 -17.70
N LEU A 87 -14.28 1.29 -17.45
CA LEU A 87 -13.77 1.66 -16.12
C LEU A 87 -14.91 1.77 -15.09
N GLY A 88 -16.09 2.26 -15.48
CA GLY A 88 -17.26 2.33 -14.62
C GLY A 88 -17.79 0.96 -14.15
N ALA A 89 -17.76 -0.05 -15.02
CA ALA A 89 -18.14 -1.41 -14.66
C ALA A 89 -17.08 -2.07 -13.74
N LEU A 90 -15.79 -1.81 -14.01
CA LEU A 90 -14.69 -2.30 -13.17
C LEU A 90 -14.70 -1.65 -11.78
N THR A 91 -15.04 -0.36 -11.67
CA THR A 91 -15.21 0.30 -10.36
C THR A 91 -16.41 -0.26 -9.59
N ALA A 92 -17.51 -0.58 -10.27
CA ALA A 92 -18.66 -1.21 -9.63
C ALA A 92 -18.32 -2.61 -9.09
N MET A 93 -17.59 -3.43 -9.86
CA MET A 93 -17.10 -4.74 -9.38
C MET A 93 -16.05 -4.64 -8.27
N ALA A 94 -15.27 -3.55 -8.23
CA ALA A 94 -14.28 -3.31 -7.17
C ALA A 94 -14.93 -2.79 -5.87
N GLN A 95 -16.15 -2.26 -5.94
CA GLN A 95 -16.92 -1.84 -4.76
C GLN A 95 -17.59 -3.02 -4.04
N ASP A 96 -17.67 -4.19 -4.67
CA ASP A 96 -18.04 -5.41 -3.97
C ASP A 96 -16.97 -5.70 -2.91
N LYS A 97 -17.33 -5.45 -1.65
CA LYS A 97 -16.49 -5.73 -0.49
C LYS A 97 -16.27 -7.24 -0.41
N LYS A 98 -15.24 -7.72 -1.11
CA LYS A 98 -14.85 -9.12 -1.12
C LYS A 98 -14.59 -9.56 0.32
N SER A 99 -15.07 -10.75 0.67
CA SER A 99 -14.80 -11.33 1.98
C SER A 99 -13.29 -11.52 2.16
N LEU A 100 -12.80 -11.25 3.38
CA LEU A 100 -11.40 -11.46 3.76
C LEU A 100 -10.94 -12.87 3.42
N GLU A 101 -9.76 -13.00 2.80
CA GLU A 101 -9.17 -14.28 2.43
C GLU A 101 -8.84 -15.15 3.65
N LYS A 102 -8.41 -14.52 4.75
CA LYS A 102 -8.12 -15.17 6.03
C LYS A 102 -8.52 -14.25 7.18
N LYS A 103 -9.27 -14.77 8.15
CA LYS A 103 -9.73 -14.01 9.33
C LYS A 103 -8.85 -14.23 10.56
N GLU A 104 -8.40 -15.47 10.76
CA GLU A 104 -7.55 -15.86 11.87
C GLU A 104 -6.07 -15.63 11.53
N LEU A 105 -5.40 -14.71 12.23
CA LEU A 105 -4.01 -14.35 11.97
C LEU A 105 -3.14 -14.56 13.20
N LYS A 106 -1.97 -15.17 13.01
CA LYS A 106 -0.91 -15.20 14.02
C LYS A 106 0.10 -14.09 13.74
N VAL A 107 0.22 -13.15 14.66
CA VAL A 107 1.10 -11.98 14.50
C VAL A 107 2.22 -12.02 15.55
N GLY A 108 3.46 -12.20 15.09
CA GLY A 108 4.64 -12.24 15.95
C GLY A 108 5.11 -10.83 16.33
N PHE A 109 5.45 -10.61 17.60
CA PHE A 109 6.06 -9.34 18.04
C PHE A 109 7.09 -9.52 19.15
N ILE A 110 7.98 -8.54 19.29
CA ILE A 110 8.88 -8.40 20.44
C ILE A 110 8.26 -7.39 21.42
N PRO A 111 8.23 -7.67 22.74
CA PRO A 111 7.62 -6.81 23.76
C PRO A 111 8.45 -5.55 24.02
N ILE A 112 8.46 -4.62 23.07
CA ILE A 112 9.07 -3.30 23.15
C ILE A 112 8.03 -2.23 22.81
N THR A 113 8.32 -0.98 23.17
CA THR A 113 7.36 0.14 23.09
C THR A 113 6.83 0.38 21.68
N CYS A 114 7.59 0.11 20.62
CA CYS A 114 7.12 0.27 19.24
C CYS A 114 6.07 -0.76 18.81
N ALA A 115 5.88 -1.87 19.54
CA ALA A 115 4.83 -2.84 19.28
C ALA A 115 3.46 -2.46 19.89
N THR A 116 3.40 -1.34 20.64
CA THR A 116 2.17 -0.87 21.32
C THR A 116 0.94 -0.81 20.40
N PRO A 117 1.01 -0.32 19.14
CA PRO A 117 -0.17 -0.29 18.27
C PRO A 117 -0.75 -1.67 18.00
N LEU A 118 0.09 -2.70 17.86
CA LEU A 118 -0.35 -4.07 17.65
C LEU A 118 -1.02 -4.64 18.90
N ILE A 119 -0.44 -4.38 20.07
CA ILE A 119 -0.93 -4.88 21.37
C ILE A 119 -2.26 -4.22 21.73
N MET A 120 -2.37 -2.90 21.55
CA MET A 120 -3.57 -2.14 21.91
C MET A 120 -4.72 -2.31 20.92
N ALA A 121 -4.47 -2.81 19.71
CA ALA A 121 -5.51 -3.02 18.72
C ALA A 121 -6.57 -4.07 19.15
N ASP A 122 -6.21 -5.05 19.98
CA ASP A 122 -7.17 -6.03 20.49
C ASP A 122 -8.12 -5.47 21.57
N PRO A 123 -7.64 -4.87 22.69
CA PRO A 123 -8.54 -4.30 23.70
C PRO A 123 -9.37 -3.11 23.18
N LEU A 124 -8.88 -2.40 22.15
CA LEU A 124 -9.62 -1.32 21.50
C LEU A 124 -10.55 -1.82 20.37
N ASN A 125 -10.65 -3.14 20.17
CA ASN A 125 -11.46 -3.80 19.14
C ASN A 125 -11.14 -3.40 17.69
N PHE A 126 -9.95 -2.86 17.40
CA PHE A 126 -9.56 -2.50 16.03
C PHE A 126 -9.50 -3.72 15.10
N TYR A 127 -9.00 -4.87 15.57
CA TYR A 127 -9.00 -6.10 14.75
C TYR A 127 -10.43 -6.57 14.45
N LYS A 128 -11.31 -6.58 15.45
CA LYS A 128 -12.69 -7.04 15.30
C LYS A 128 -13.51 -6.12 14.40
N ASN A 129 -13.28 -4.82 14.46
CA ASN A 129 -13.93 -3.85 13.57
C ASN A 129 -13.59 -4.10 12.09
N GLU A 130 -12.39 -4.62 11.82
CA GLU A 130 -11.96 -5.05 10.50
C GLU A 130 -12.30 -6.53 10.19
N GLY A 131 -13.00 -7.23 11.09
CA GLY A 131 -13.39 -8.63 10.90
C GLY A 131 -12.24 -9.65 11.06
N LEU A 132 -11.16 -9.26 11.72
CA LEU A 132 -9.98 -10.09 11.98
C LEU A 132 -9.99 -10.64 13.41
N ASP A 133 -9.56 -11.88 13.55
CA ASP A 133 -9.24 -12.54 14.82
C ASP A 133 -7.72 -12.72 14.89
N VAL A 134 -7.05 -11.93 15.74
CA VAL A 134 -5.59 -11.82 15.75
C VAL A 134 -5.01 -12.37 17.04
N ALA A 135 -4.24 -13.45 16.92
CA ALA A 135 -3.43 -14.00 17.99
C ALA A 135 -2.04 -13.35 18.00
N LEU A 136 -1.78 -12.46 18.96
CA LEU A 136 -0.47 -11.86 19.16
C LEU A 136 0.48 -12.81 19.89
N VAL A 137 1.59 -13.16 19.24
CA VAL A 137 2.58 -14.10 19.77
C VAL A 137 3.85 -13.36 20.19
N LYS A 138 4.08 -13.29 21.51
CA LYS A 138 5.29 -12.74 22.09
C LYS A 138 6.50 -13.60 21.70
N THR A 139 7.51 -12.99 21.09
CA THR A 139 8.71 -13.65 20.61
C THR A 139 9.96 -13.09 21.29
N ALA A 140 10.92 -13.95 21.60
CA ALA A 140 12.08 -13.60 22.42
C ALA A 140 13.18 -12.81 21.69
N GLY A 141 13.20 -12.78 20.36
CA GLY A 141 14.26 -12.12 19.60
C GLY A 141 13.97 -12.00 18.12
N TRP A 142 14.71 -11.12 17.43
CA TRP A 142 14.52 -10.82 16.00
C TRP A 142 14.84 -11.99 15.09
N ALA A 143 15.84 -12.81 15.43
CA ALA A 143 16.16 -14.03 14.68
C ALA A 143 14.97 -15.00 14.68
N LEU A 144 14.33 -15.21 15.85
CA LEU A 144 13.14 -16.06 15.93
C LEU A 144 11.95 -15.48 15.17
N ILE A 145 11.76 -14.16 15.18
CA ILE A 145 10.74 -13.50 14.35
C ILE A 145 10.97 -13.81 12.87
N ARG A 146 12.21 -13.64 12.38
CA ARG A 146 12.59 -13.96 11.00
C ARG A 146 12.32 -15.42 10.67
N ASP A 147 12.84 -16.33 11.49
CA ASP A 147 12.79 -17.77 11.21
C ASP A 147 11.34 -18.29 11.24
N LYS A 148 10.53 -17.84 12.21
CA LYS A 148 9.10 -18.19 12.28
C LYS A 148 8.28 -17.59 11.14
N MET A 149 8.62 -16.38 10.68
CA MET A 149 7.98 -15.79 9.50
C MET A 149 8.32 -16.57 8.22
N LEU A 150 9.58 -16.97 8.05
CA LEU A 150 10.03 -17.78 6.91
C LEU A 150 9.37 -19.17 6.89
N ASN A 151 9.22 -19.78 8.06
CA ASN A 151 8.54 -21.07 8.24
C ASN A 151 7.01 -20.99 8.16
N LYS A 152 6.43 -19.81 7.91
CA LYS A 152 4.97 -19.57 7.87
C LYS A 152 4.26 -19.94 9.17
N GLU A 153 4.97 -19.89 10.31
CA GLU A 153 4.36 -20.02 11.63
C GLU A 153 3.61 -18.74 12.04
N TYR A 154 4.03 -17.61 11.48
CA TYR A 154 3.36 -16.30 11.58
C TYR A 154 2.84 -15.85 10.22
N ASP A 155 1.65 -15.26 10.23
CA ASP A 155 1.05 -14.63 9.05
C ASP A 155 1.63 -13.22 8.82
N ALA A 156 1.98 -12.54 9.90
CA ALA A 156 2.67 -11.26 9.89
C ALA A 156 3.56 -11.11 11.13
N ALA A 157 4.51 -10.18 11.08
CA ALA A 157 5.32 -9.88 12.25
C ALA A 157 5.73 -8.41 12.31
N HIS A 158 5.82 -7.88 13.53
CA HIS A 158 6.57 -6.67 13.81
C HIS A 158 8.06 -6.94 13.55
N MET A 159 8.68 -6.14 12.69
CA MET A 159 10.08 -6.31 12.29
C MET A 159 10.82 -4.97 12.28
N LEU A 160 12.15 -5.05 12.40
CA LEU A 160 13.03 -3.91 12.11
C LEU A 160 12.92 -3.56 10.63
N ALA A 161 12.91 -2.27 10.30
CA ALA A 161 12.79 -1.76 8.93
C ALA A 161 13.69 -2.45 7.88
N PRO A 162 14.98 -2.77 8.14
CA PRO A 162 15.81 -3.43 7.12
C PRO A 162 15.53 -4.93 6.96
N MET A 163 14.86 -5.60 7.90
CA MET A 163 14.71 -7.07 7.88
C MET A 163 13.93 -7.60 6.67
N PRO A 164 12.74 -7.07 6.31
CA PRO A 164 12.01 -7.56 5.13
C PRO A 164 12.81 -7.44 3.84
N ILE A 165 13.60 -6.36 3.71
CA ILE A 165 14.46 -6.10 2.55
C ILE A 165 15.62 -7.11 2.52
N ALA A 166 16.29 -7.31 3.65
CA ALA A 166 17.38 -8.28 3.77
C ALA A 166 16.90 -9.71 3.46
N ILE A 167 15.75 -10.12 4.00
CA ILE A 167 15.12 -11.42 3.72
C ILE A 167 14.80 -11.56 2.24
N SER A 168 14.21 -10.54 1.62
CA SER A 168 13.89 -10.56 0.18
C SER A 168 15.12 -10.69 -0.71
N MET A 169 16.28 -10.20 -0.25
CA MET A 169 17.56 -10.33 -0.96
C MET A 169 18.36 -11.58 -0.56
N GLY A 170 17.86 -12.41 0.37
CA GLY A 170 18.59 -13.56 0.89
C GLY A 170 19.81 -13.20 1.74
N ILE A 171 19.86 -12.00 2.32
CA ILE A 171 20.95 -11.58 3.20
C ILE A 171 20.63 -12.03 4.63
N GLY A 172 21.38 -13.03 5.12
CA GLY A 172 21.19 -13.57 6.45
C GLY A 172 19.98 -14.49 6.60
N SER A 173 19.39 -14.96 5.49
CA SER A 173 18.38 -16.03 5.42
C SER A 173 18.26 -16.58 4.00
N VAL A 174 17.38 -17.55 3.78
CA VAL A 174 16.89 -17.87 2.43
C VAL A 174 16.17 -16.65 1.84
N ALA A 175 16.30 -16.48 0.51
CA ALA A 175 15.63 -15.41 -0.19
C ALA A 175 14.12 -15.72 -0.28
N GLU A 176 13.31 -14.86 0.31
CA GLU A 176 11.84 -14.98 0.30
C GLU A 176 11.23 -13.59 0.09
N PRO A 177 10.35 -13.39 -0.91
CA PRO A 177 9.71 -12.10 -1.13
C PRO A 177 8.86 -11.67 0.08
N MET A 178 9.25 -10.58 0.74
CA MET A 178 8.53 -10.01 1.87
C MET A 178 7.71 -8.80 1.45
N ASN A 179 6.46 -8.75 1.91
CA ASN A 179 5.60 -7.57 1.77
C ASN A 179 5.65 -6.74 3.05
N VAL A 180 5.82 -5.43 2.91
CA VAL A 180 5.76 -4.47 4.01
C VAL A 180 4.49 -3.66 3.87
N ALA A 181 3.67 -3.65 4.93
CA ALA A 181 2.43 -2.88 5.01
C ALA A 181 2.70 -1.42 5.41
#